data_AF-A0A9X8T1A8-F1
#
_entry.id   AF-A0A9X8T1A8-F1
#
_cell.length_a   1.000
_cell.length_b   1.000
_cell.length_c   1.000
_cell.angle_alpha   90.00
_cell.angle_beta   90.00
_cell.angle_gamma   90.00
#
_symmetry.space_group_name_H-M   'P 1'
#
loop_
_entity.id
_entity.type
_entity.pdbx_description
1 polymer ?
#
loop_
_entity_poly.entity_id
_entity_poly.type
_entity_poly.pdbx_seq_one_letter_code
_entity_poly.pdbx_strand_id
1 'polypeptide(L)'
;MTLEERIPIKVLFDRKDAAEWQRLNPVIDDGELVVELDTHRLKVGDGKLNYNDLPYYEGPRGESITKAQLSENGDLSVWIGEKETKLGNIKGQKGDKGTSITDITKDGETLTIKLSDDSQKTFNIPNGQKGDRGKSVESARVDESGNFYVTIEGQSEKLLGNIKGGKGDKGDSLKFEDLTPEQIAQIKAKDVDLSSYATKAELKEIDVSKQLTDYLQKTEADKTYLKKSDKVELPRDLVKTGDIADVVRKSDLTAYATKDELKKISVGQAIPVFTTSYKYDKSYLKSYSSDSYRGTWSVNEDASKLLAGDIVALEITNTSERAKNYLIVSVVSSSRSSITSISRELSKDKPEGTTFLTQKDADKIYATKQHKHEIDDINGLRDALSHKANDHDYLEQSTADSLYLAKHEIEGYLSSYVRSADIRSQLNNIGKLKDTKTGQFLDVMIVDNGQVPHDTSGMIVFERA
;
A
#
# COMPACT_ATOMS: atom_id res chain seq x y z
N MET A 1 79.86 20.15 -17.19
CA MET A 1 78.58 20.88 -17.24
C MET A 1 78.84 22.19 -17.96
N THR A 2 78.44 22.28 -19.22
CA THR A 2 78.36 23.56 -19.94
C THR A 2 77.15 24.30 -19.40
N LEU A 3 77.36 25.48 -18.82
CA LEU A 3 76.27 26.38 -18.42
C LEU A 3 75.62 26.91 -19.69
N GLU A 4 74.45 26.39 -20.06
CA GLU A 4 73.56 27.05 -21.03
C GLU A 4 72.96 28.29 -20.33
N GLU A 5 73.42 29.47 -20.72
CA GLU A 5 72.79 30.72 -20.34
C GLU A 5 71.57 30.93 -21.23
N ARG A 6 70.37 30.68 -20.69
CA ARG A 6 69.11 30.99 -21.39
C ARG A 6 68.71 32.41 -21.04
N ILE A 7 68.96 33.35 -21.95
CA ILE A 7 68.48 34.72 -21.84
C ILE A 7 66.99 34.71 -22.21
N PRO A 8 66.06 35.04 -21.30
CA PRO A 8 64.64 35.12 -21.63
C PRO A 8 64.38 36.37 -22.49
N ILE A 9 64.21 36.19 -23.80
CA ILE A 9 63.79 37.26 -24.70
C ILE A 9 62.27 37.40 -24.57
N LYS A 10 61.81 38.55 -24.10
CA LYS A 10 60.40 38.93 -24.17
C LYS A 10 60.19 39.70 -25.47
N VAL A 11 59.56 39.06 -26.45
CA VAL A 11 59.15 39.72 -27.70
C VAL A 11 57.85 40.46 -27.44
N LEU A 12 57.83 41.77 -27.71
CA LEU A 12 56.63 42.60 -27.67
C LEU A 12 56.20 42.90 -29.09
N PHE A 13 55.02 42.41 -29.49
CA PHE A 13 54.41 42.73 -30.77
C PHE A 13 53.71 44.09 -30.72
N ASP A 14 53.60 44.78 -31.86
CA ASP A 14 52.73 45.94 -31.93
C ASP A 14 51.27 45.49 -31.68
N ARG A 15 50.58 46.25 -30.83
CA ARG A 15 49.33 45.82 -30.22
C ARG A 15 48.46 47.03 -29.93
N LYS A 16 47.21 46.97 -30.39
CA LYS A 16 46.17 48.01 -30.26
C LYS A 16 44.82 47.32 -30.23
N ASP A 17 43.75 48.04 -29.93
CA ASP A 17 42.39 47.52 -30.10
C ASP A 17 42.06 47.40 -31.60
N ALA A 18 41.18 46.47 -31.97
CA ALA A 18 40.80 46.22 -33.35
C ALA A 18 40.31 47.49 -34.07
N ALA A 19 39.50 48.32 -33.39
CA ALA A 19 39.00 49.58 -33.94
C ALA A 19 40.11 50.60 -34.23
N GLU A 20 41.17 50.59 -33.43
CA GLU A 20 42.33 51.47 -33.62
C GLU A 20 43.19 50.99 -34.78
N TRP A 21 43.44 49.68 -34.89
CA TRP A 21 44.11 49.12 -36.06
C TRP A 21 43.35 49.40 -37.36
N GLN A 22 42.03 49.21 -37.34
CA GLN A 22 41.19 49.45 -38.52
C GLN A 22 41.17 50.92 -38.95
N ARG A 23 41.25 51.84 -37.99
CA ARG A 23 41.30 53.28 -38.23
C ARG A 23 42.63 53.73 -38.81
N LEU A 24 43.74 53.23 -38.27
CA LEU A 24 45.09 53.58 -38.76
C LEU A 24 45.39 52.92 -40.10
N ASN A 25 44.88 51.69 -40.29
CA ASN A 25 45.01 50.87 -41.48
C ASN A 25 46.42 50.89 -42.14
N PRO A 26 47.51 50.68 -41.39
CA PRO A 26 48.86 50.72 -41.94
C PRO A 26 49.17 49.48 -42.80
N VAL A 27 50.16 49.59 -43.68
CA VAL A 27 50.82 48.41 -44.29
C VAL A 27 51.74 47.80 -43.22
N ILE A 28 51.57 46.50 -42.96
CA ILE A 28 52.36 45.75 -41.98
C ILE A 28 53.51 45.06 -42.71
N ASP A 29 54.73 45.14 -42.16
CA ASP A 29 55.92 44.58 -42.81
C ASP A 29 55.81 43.06 -42.99
N ASP A 30 56.47 42.54 -44.04
CA ASP A 30 56.44 41.11 -44.37
C ASP A 30 56.95 40.27 -43.19
N GLY A 31 56.09 39.38 -42.69
CA GLY A 31 56.36 38.53 -41.53
C GLY A 31 56.16 39.19 -40.16
N GLU A 32 55.79 40.47 -40.07
CA GLU A 32 55.51 41.13 -38.80
C GLU A 32 54.16 40.69 -38.22
N LEU A 33 54.15 40.33 -36.94
CA LEU A 33 52.97 39.94 -36.17
C LEU A 33 52.38 41.15 -35.44
N VAL A 34 51.10 41.41 -35.67
CA VAL A 34 50.33 42.44 -34.95
C VAL A 34 49.14 41.83 -34.22
N VAL A 35 48.82 42.38 -33.04
CA VAL A 35 47.82 41.81 -32.13
C VAL A 35 46.67 42.80 -31.88
N GLU A 36 45.43 42.32 -31.97
CA GLU A 36 44.22 42.97 -31.46
C GLU A 36 44.07 42.64 -29.97
N LEU A 37 44.17 43.66 -29.09
CA LEU A 37 44.11 43.47 -27.63
C LEU A 37 42.72 43.08 -27.11
N ASP A 38 41.66 43.54 -27.78
CA ASP A 38 40.26 43.35 -27.41
C ASP A 38 39.68 42.03 -27.91
N THR A 39 40.00 41.64 -29.14
CA THR A 39 39.47 40.40 -29.73
C THR A 39 40.39 39.20 -29.54
N HIS A 40 41.62 39.43 -29.07
CA HIS A 40 42.67 38.43 -28.93
C HIS A 40 43.03 37.72 -30.26
N ARG A 41 42.86 38.41 -31.38
CA ARG A 41 43.26 37.93 -32.72
C ARG A 41 44.57 38.56 -33.14
N LEU A 42 45.23 37.92 -34.11
CA LEU A 42 46.47 38.41 -34.67
C LEU A 42 46.45 38.32 -36.20
N LYS A 43 47.24 39.17 -36.83
CA LYS A 43 47.51 39.14 -38.28
C LYS A 43 49.02 39.14 -38.52
N VAL A 44 49.43 38.62 -39.67
CA VAL A 44 50.82 38.63 -40.15
C VAL A 44 50.87 39.52 -41.38
N GLY A 45 51.79 40.49 -41.41
CA GLY A 45 52.01 41.34 -42.58
C GLY A 45 52.62 40.58 -43.76
N ASP A 46 52.29 41.03 -44.97
CA ASP A 46 52.86 40.55 -46.23
C ASP A 46 53.71 41.64 -46.92
N GLY A 47 53.93 42.77 -46.24
CA GLY A 47 54.65 43.95 -46.73
C GLY A 47 53.94 44.71 -47.84
N LYS A 48 52.67 44.40 -48.14
CA LYS A 48 51.95 44.96 -49.30
C LYS A 48 50.55 45.43 -48.96
N LEU A 49 49.77 44.61 -48.27
CA LEU A 49 48.39 44.89 -47.91
C LEU A 49 48.31 45.76 -46.66
N ASN A 50 47.29 46.61 -46.62
CA ASN A 50 46.95 47.31 -45.39
C ASN A 50 46.31 46.35 -44.39
N TYR A 51 46.36 46.71 -43.11
CA TYR A 51 45.82 45.93 -42.01
C TYR A 51 44.39 45.39 -42.24
N ASN A 52 43.49 46.21 -42.79
CA ASN A 52 42.10 45.83 -43.03
C ASN A 52 41.96 44.72 -44.08
N ASP A 53 42.90 44.64 -45.01
CA ASP A 53 42.92 43.68 -46.11
C ASP A 53 43.71 42.40 -45.75
N LEU A 54 44.49 42.42 -44.67
CA LEU A 54 45.19 41.23 -44.18
C LEU A 54 44.21 40.20 -43.57
N PRO A 55 44.38 38.90 -43.85
CA PRO A 55 43.61 37.84 -43.21
C PRO A 55 44.03 37.68 -41.74
N TYR A 56 43.12 37.18 -40.90
CA TYR A 56 43.49 36.71 -39.57
C TYR A 56 44.31 35.43 -39.68
N TYR A 57 45.27 35.28 -38.77
CA TYR A 57 45.95 34.01 -38.60
C TYR A 57 45.04 33.05 -37.84
N GLU A 58 44.56 32.02 -38.54
CA GLU A 58 43.85 30.90 -37.94
C GLU A 58 44.83 29.74 -37.78
N GLY A 59 44.98 29.22 -36.55
CA GLY A 59 45.77 28.01 -36.33
C GLY A 59 45.17 26.81 -37.09
N PRO A 60 45.93 25.71 -37.25
CA PRO A 60 45.40 24.52 -37.90
C PRO A 60 44.15 24.03 -37.16
N ARG A 61 43.03 23.91 -37.89
CA ARG A 61 41.79 23.37 -37.35
C ARG A 61 42.02 21.92 -36.92
N GLY A 62 41.82 21.62 -35.64
CA GLY A 62 41.95 20.25 -35.12
C GLY A 62 40.97 19.30 -35.81
N GLU A 63 41.39 18.05 -36.03
CA GLU A 63 40.51 17.05 -36.63
C GLU A 63 39.43 16.61 -35.62
N SER A 64 38.16 16.76 -36.00
CA SER A 64 37.02 16.33 -35.19
C SER A 64 36.52 14.95 -35.59
N ILE A 65 35.88 14.26 -34.66
CA ILE A 65 35.10 13.07 -34.98
C ILE A 65 33.94 13.49 -35.89
N THR A 66 33.91 12.93 -37.09
CA THR A 66 32.87 13.20 -38.10
C THR A 66 31.69 12.23 -37.97
N LYS A 67 31.96 11.02 -37.44
CA LYS A 67 30.96 9.97 -37.27
C LYS A 67 31.35 9.02 -36.14
N ALA A 68 30.36 8.48 -35.45
CA ALA A 68 30.50 7.32 -34.57
C ALA A 68 29.43 6.28 -34.93
N GLN A 69 29.76 4.99 -34.88
CA GLN A 69 28.84 3.90 -35.21
C GLN A 69 29.07 2.72 -34.27
N LEU A 70 27.97 2.18 -33.77
CA LEU A 70 27.93 0.93 -33.02
C LEU A 70 27.31 -0.15 -33.90
N SER A 71 27.98 -1.29 -34.04
CA SER A 71 27.45 -2.45 -34.77
C SER A 71 26.50 -3.29 -33.91
N GLU A 72 25.72 -4.17 -34.54
CA GLU A 72 24.78 -5.06 -33.84
C GLU A 72 25.49 -6.03 -32.87
N ASN A 73 26.71 -6.43 -33.19
CA ASN A 73 27.56 -7.25 -32.33
C ASN A 73 28.26 -6.44 -31.22
N GLY A 74 28.08 -5.12 -31.17
CA GLY A 74 28.56 -4.25 -30.09
C GLY A 74 29.95 -3.66 -30.28
N ASP A 75 30.49 -3.67 -31.50
CA ASP A 75 31.78 -3.03 -31.82
C ASP A 75 31.58 -1.55 -32.13
N LEU A 76 32.36 -0.70 -31.46
CA LEU A 76 32.36 0.74 -31.67
C LEU A 76 33.44 1.15 -32.68
N SER A 77 33.03 1.91 -33.70
CA SER A 77 33.91 2.58 -34.66
C SER A 77 33.69 4.09 -34.65
N VAL A 78 34.77 4.87 -34.78
CA VAL A 78 34.74 6.33 -34.91
C VAL A 78 35.50 6.77 -36.17
N TRP A 79 35.06 7.84 -36.82
CA TRP A 79 35.72 8.41 -38.00
C TRP A 79 36.27 9.78 -37.69
N ILE A 80 37.50 10.03 -38.15
CA ILE A 80 38.11 11.35 -38.18
C ILE A 80 38.34 11.67 -39.66
N GLY A 81 37.55 12.62 -40.20
CA GLY A 81 37.43 12.77 -41.65
C GLY A 81 36.81 11.52 -42.28
N GLU A 82 37.54 10.90 -43.22
CA GLU A 82 37.15 9.63 -43.89
C GLU A 82 37.79 8.39 -43.25
N LYS A 83 38.71 8.56 -42.29
CA LYS A 83 39.45 7.45 -41.70
C LYS A 83 38.69 6.82 -40.54
N GLU A 84 38.37 5.53 -40.65
CA GLU A 84 37.78 4.74 -39.57
C GLU A 84 38.84 4.31 -38.55
N THR A 85 38.48 4.39 -37.26
CA THR A 85 39.21 3.80 -36.13
C THR A 85 38.27 2.89 -35.34
N LYS A 86 38.64 1.61 -35.21
CA LYS A 86 37.87 0.61 -34.45
C LYS A 86 38.30 0.64 -32.99
N LEU A 87 37.37 0.90 -32.08
CA LEU A 87 37.59 0.94 -30.63
C LEU A 87 37.25 -0.38 -29.94
N GLY A 88 36.64 -1.32 -30.65
CA GLY A 88 36.38 -2.68 -30.19
C GLY A 88 35.01 -2.85 -29.53
N ASN A 89 34.81 -4.03 -28.94
CA ASN A 89 33.52 -4.42 -28.40
C ASN A 89 33.23 -3.76 -27.05
N ILE A 90 32.06 -3.13 -26.94
CA ILE A 90 31.59 -2.47 -25.71
C ILE A 90 30.42 -3.19 -25.04
N LYS A 91 30.00 -4.35 -25.57
CA LYS A 91 28.91 -5.14 -25.01
C LYS A 91 29.46 -6.14 -24.00
N GLY A 92 29.00 -6.07 -22.75
CA GLY A 92 29.33 -7.07 -21.73
C GLY A 92 28.89 -8.47 -22.16
N GLN A 93 29.59 -9.50 -21.66
CA GLN A 93 29.17 -10.89 -21.88
C GLN A 93 27.76 -11.09 -21.33
N LYS A 94 26.90 -11.74 -22.09
CA LYS A 94 25.58 -12.15 -21.61
C LYS A 94 25.80 -13.21 -20.52
N GLY A 95 25.28 -12.96 -19.32
CA GLY A 95 25.33 -13.94 -18.24
C GLY A 95 24.61 -15.23 -18.62
N ASP A 96 25.11 -16.36 -18.10
CA ASP A 96 24.50 -17.67 -18.32
C ASP A 96 23.06 -17.70 -17.80
N LYS A 97 22.20 -18.51 -18.45
CA LYS A 97 20.83 -18.72 -17.97
C LYS A 97 20.90 -19.45 -16.62
N GLY A 98 20.25 -18.90 -15.60
CA GLY A 98 20.18 -19.53 -14.28
C GLY A 98 19.39 -20.85 -14.30
N THR A 99 19.76 -21.76 -13.40
CA THR A 99 19.06 -23.03 -13.18
C THR A 99 17.72 -22.77 -12.48
N SER A 100 16.61 -23.27 -13.04
CA SER A 100 15.26 -23.17 -12.46
C SER A 100 14.80 -24.49 -11.85
N ILE A 101 13.78 -24.45 -11.01
CA ILE A 101 13.09 -25.66 -10.53
C ILE A 101 12.17 -26.17 -11.64
N THR A 102 12.25 -27.46 -11.96
CA THR A 102 11.39 -28.13 -12.96
C THR A 102 10.29 -28.95 -12.35
N ASP A 103 10.51 -29.52 -11.16
CA ASP A 103 9.54 -30.39 -10.50
C ASP A 103 9.76 -30.40 -8.98
N ILE A 104 8.67 -30.58 -8.23
CA ILE A 104 8.69 -30.76 -6.77
C ILE A 104 7.77 -31.95 -6.44
N THR A 105 8.35 -33.02 -5.93
CA THR A 105 7.61 -34.23 -5.55
C THR A 105 7.76 -34.52 -4.06
N LYS A 106 6.68 -34.93 -3.41
CA LYS A 106 6.70 -35.41 -2.02
C LYS A 106 6.30 -36.88 -2.00
N ASP A 107 7.17 -37.73 -1.48
CA ASP A 107 6.92 -39.15 -1.23
C ASP A 107 7.22 -39.47 0.24
N GLY A 108 6.17 -39.80 1.01
CA GLY A 108 6.26 -39.96 2.45
C GLY A 108 6.81 -38.71 3.15
N GLU A 109 7.96 -38.87 3.82
CA GLU A 109 8.70 -37.79 4.47
C GLU A 109 9.70 -37.09 3.53
N THR A 110 9.94 -37.62 2.34
CA THR A 110 10.95 -37.06 1.44
C THR A 110 10.32 -36.07 0.47
N LEU A 111 10.80 -34.82 0.48
CA LEU A 111 10.54 -33.83 -0.56
C LEU A 111 11.74 -33.80 -1.52
N THR A 112 11.50 -34.01 -2.81
CA THR A 112 12.50 -33.95 -3.88
C THR A 112 12.22 -32.75 -4.78
N ILE A 113 13.24 -31.92 -5.00
CA ILE A 113 13.21 -30.80 -5.95
C ILE A 113 14.13 -31.14 -7.12
N LYS A 114 13.58 -31.17 -8.34
CA LYS A 114 14.36 -31.33 -9.57
C LYS A 114 14.63 -29.96 -10.18
N LEU A 115 15.84 -29.80 -10.68
CA LEU A 115 16.30 -28.58 -11.34
C LEU A 115 16.34 -28.77 -12.85
N SER A 116 16.46 -27.67 -13.59
CA SER A 116 16.51 -27.66 -15.06
C SER A 116 17.82 -28.17 -15.65
N ASP A 117 18.82 -28.43 -14.79
CA ASP A 117 20.11 -29.05 -15.14
C ASP A 117 20.16 -30.54 -14.79
N ASP A 118 18.98 -31.17 -14.61
CA ASP A 118 18.78 -32.56 -14.23
C ASP A 118 19.28 -32.94 -12.82
N SER A 119 19.84 -31.99 -12.06
CA SER A 119 20.20 -32.21 -10.66
C SER A 119 18.97 -32.27 -9.75
N GLN A 120 19.12 -32.92 -8.59
CA GLN A 120 18.04 -33.10 -7.62
C GLN A 120 18.51 -32.82 -6.19
N LYS A 121 17.65 -32.20 -5.38
CA LYS A 121 17.84 -32.04 -3.93
C LYS A 121 16.70 -32.69 -3.17
N THR A 122 17.04 -33.42 -2.10
CA THR A 122 16.08 -34.09 -1.23
C THR A 122 16.11 -33.50 0.19
N PHE A 123 14.93 -33.39 0.79
CA PHE A 123 14.73 -32.90 2.16
C PHE A 123 13.83 -33.88 2.92
N ASN A 124 14.16 -34.18 4.17
CA ASN A 124 13.27 -34.95 5.03
C ASN A 124 12.36 -34.01 5.81
N ILE A 125 11.05 -34.11 5.57
CA ILE A 125 9.98 -33.37 6.23
C ILE A 125 9.15 -34.40 7.02
N PRO A 126 9.30 -34.46 8.36
CA PRO A 126 8.57 -35.41 9.19
C PRO A 126 7.07 -35.26 8.98
N ASN A 127 6.38 -36.36 8.67
CA ASN A 127 4.92 -36.35 8.67
C ASN A 127 4.45 -36.55 10.11
N GLY A 128 3.81 -35.53 10.69
CA GLY A 128 3.08 -35.71 11.94
C GLY A 128 2.01 -36.78 11.76
N GLN A 129 1.98 -37.78 12.64
CA GLN A 129 0.88 -38.74 12.64
C GLN A 129 -0.40 -38.01 13.03
N LYS A 130 -1.46 -38.19 12.23
CA LYS A 130 -2.79 -37.74 12.60
C LYS A 130 -3.20 -38.50 13.86
N GLY A 131 -3.42 -37.78 14.96
CA GLY A 131 -3.89 -38.39 16.20
C GLY A 131 -5.23 -39.08 16.00
N ASP A 132 -5.50 -40.09 16.83
CA ASP A 132 -6.76 -40.81 16.84
C ASP A 132 -7.95 -39.86 17.06
N ARG A 133 -9.11 -40.23 16.52
CA ARG A 133 -10.35 -39.46 16.75
C ARG A 133 -10.67 -39.45 18.25
N GLY A 134 -10.83 -38.26 18.83
CA GLY A 134 -11.29 -38.10 20.21
C GLY A 134 -12.70 -38.69 20.41
N LYS A 135 -12.95 -39.25 21.61
CA LYS A 135 -14.25 -39.78 22.00
C LYS A 135 -15.27 -38.66 22.19
N SER A 136 -16.46 -38.83 21.62
CA SER A 136 -17.54 -37.82 21.68
C SER A 136 -18.44 -38.01 22.91
N VAL A 137 -19.19 -36.97 23.28
CA VAL A 137 -20.35 -37.14 24.18
C VAL A 137 -21.44 -37.91 23.43
N GLU A 138 -21.85 -39.04 23.99
CA GLU A 138 -22.91 -39.89 23.45
C GLU A 138 -24.29 -39.46 23.96
N SER A 139 -24.38 -39.07 25.24
CA SER A 139 -25.60 -38.50 25.81
C SER A 139 -25.31 -37.66 27.06
N ALA A 140 -26.24 -36.76 27.38
CA ALA A 140 -26.23 -35.99 28.62
C ALA A 140 -27.66 -35.86 29.14
N ARG A 141 -27.86 -36.07 30.44
CA ARG A 141 -29.19 -35.95 31.07
C ARG A 141 -29.12 -35.40 32.49
N VAL A 142 -30.25 -34.93 32.98
CA VAL A 142 -30.45 -34.52 34.37
C VAL A 142 -31.60 -35.33 34.94
N ASP A 143 -31.42 -35.91 36.12
CA ASP A 143 -32.52 -36.62 36.80
C ASP A 143 -33.44 -35.66 37.57
N GLU A 144 -34.54 -36.18 38.11
CA GLU A 144 -35.54 -35.39 38.86
C GLU A 144 -34.96 -34.73 40.13
N SER A 145 -33.83 -35.26 40.63
CA SER A 145 -33.12 -34.72 41.79
C SER A 145 -32.11 -33.62 41.40
N GLY A 146 -31.97 -33.30 40.12
CA GLY A 146 -31.05 -32.29 39.61
C GLY A 146 -29.62 -32.79 39.42
N ASN A 147 -29.37 -34.10 39.44
CA ASN A 147 -28.06 -34.66 39.19
C ASN A 147 -27.79 -34.73 37.68
N PHE A 148 -26.66 -34.17 37.24
CA PHE A 148 -26.25 -34.10 35.85
C PHE A 148 -25.31 -35.26 35.49
N TYR A 149 -25.71 -36.06 34.52
CA TYR A 149 -24.96 -37.22 34.02
C TYR A 149 -24.55 -37.03 32.56
N VAL A 150 -23.37 -37.55 32.22
CA VAL A 150 -22.84 -37.57 30.85
C VAL A 150 -22.29 -38.95 30.53
N THR A 151 -22.61 -39.45 29.34
CA THR A 151 -22.02 -40.66 28.75
C THR A 151 -21.09 -40.24 27.62
N ILE A 152 -19.85 -40.70 27.67
CA ILE A 152 -18.86 -40.54 26.60
C ILE A 152 -18.80 -41.86 25.82
N GLU A 153 -18.58 -41.77 24.51
CA GLU A 153 -18.52 -42.92 23.59
C GLU A 153 -17.68 -44.09 24.13
N GLY A 154 -18.33 -45.24 24.32
CA GLY A 154 -17.69 -46.46 24.84
C GLY A 154 -17.30 -46.40 26.31
N GLN A 155 -17.92 -45.51 27.10
CA GLN A 155 -17.80 -45.44 28.56
C GLN A 155 -19.17 -45.53 29.20
N SER A 156 -19.21 -45.95 30.46
CA SER A 156 -20.39 -45.79 31.29
C SER A 156 -20.57 -44.32 31.69
N GLU A 157 -21.77 -43.77 31.59
CA GLU A 157 -22.49 -43.54 32.84
C GLU A 157 -21.82 -42.66 33.91
N LYS A 158 -21.44 -41.40 33.68
CA LYS A 158 -20.78 -40.59 34.73
C LYS A 158 -21.65 -39.46 35.28
N LEU A 159 -21.85 -39.47 36.60
CA LEU A 159 -22.39 -38.33 37.36
C LEU A 159 -21.33 -37.22 37.46
N LEU A 160 -21.66 -36.02 37.01
CA LEU A 160 -20.78 -34.85 37.03
C LEU A 160 -21.11 -33.85 38.14
N GLY A 161 -22.27 -33.97 38.77
CA GLY A 161 -22.64 -33.17 39.94
C GLY A 161 -24.12 -32.83 39.99
N ASN A 162 -24.55 -32.17 41.06
CA ASN A 162 -25.91 -31.66 41.17
C ASN A 162 -25.95 -30.20 40.70
N ILE A 163 -26.85 -29.89 39.76
CA ILE A 163 -27.01 -28.56 39.18
C ILE A 163 -28.18 -27.77 39.77
N LYS A 164 -28.88 -28.35 40.75
CA LYS A 164 -29.97 -27.69 41.47
C LYS A 164 -29.39 -26.99 42.69
N GLY A 165 -29.03 -25.72 42.53
CA GLY A 165 -28.69 -24.86 43.67
C GLY A 165 -29.87 -24.73 44.63
N GLY A 166 -29.60 -24.80 45.93
CA GLY A 166 -30.61 -24.44 46.94
C GLY A 166 -31.05 -23.00 46.74
N LYS A 167 -32.36 -22.73 46.84
CA LYS A 167 -32.84 -21.35 46.95
C LYS A 167 -32.39 -20.83 48.32
N GLY A 168 -31.40 -19.94 48.34
CA GLY A 168 -31.03 -19.24 49.57
C GLY A 168 -32.18 -18.37 50.06
N ASP A 169 -32.38 -18.31 51.37
CA ASP A 169 -33.35 -17.41 51.97
C ASP A 169 -32.96 -15.97 51.63
N LYS A 170 -33.93 -15.16 51.21
CA LYS A 170 -33.70 -13.75 50.91
C LYS A 170 -33.56 -13.02 52.24
N GLY A 171 -32.37 -12.50 52.55
CA GLY A 171 -32.14 -11.68 53.73
C GLY A 171 -33.00 -10.41 53.70
N ASP A 172 -33.51 -10.00 54.86
CA ASP A 172 -34.32 -8.79 54.99
C ASP A 172 -33.50 -7.53 54.68
N SER A 173 -34.13 -6.55 54.02
CA SER A 173 -33.51 -5.26 53.72
C SER A 173 -33.41 -4.38 54.97
N LEU A 174 -32.25 -3.75 55.16
CA LEU A 174 -32.02 -2.70 56.18
C LEU A 174 -33.05 -1.57 56.04
N LYS A 175 -33.71 -1.23 57.14
CA LYS A 175 -34.62 -0.09 57.27
C LYS A 175 -33.94 1.05 58.01
N PHE A 176 -34.43 2.27 57.80
CA PHE A 176 -33.86 3.46 58.44
C PHE A 176 -34.05 3.42 59.97
N GLU A 177 -35.06 2.69 60.44
CA GLU A 177 -35.31 2.41 61.86
C GLU A 177 -34.25 1.50 62.51
N ASP A 178 -33.50 0.75 61.70
CA ASP A 178 -32.45 -0.17 62.16
C ASP A 178 -31.12 0.56 62.45
N LEU A 179 -31.06 1.87 62.19
CA LEU A 179 -29.90 2.71 62.44
C LEU A 179 -29.98 3.39 63.80
N THR A 180 -28.86 3.39 64.52
CA THR A 180 -28.78 4.10 65.81
C THR A 180 -28.87 5.62 65.61
N PRO A 181 -29.35 6.37 66.62
CA PRO A 181 -29.41 7.84 66.55
C PRO A 181 -28.05 8.48 66.22
N GLU A 182 -26.95 7.88 66.66
CA GLU A 182 -25.57 8.33 66.39
C GLU A 182 -25.16 8.11 64.92
N GLN A 183 -25.55 6.99 64.31
CA GLN A 183 -25.31 6.73 62.88
C GLN A 183 -26.15 7.67 62.00
N ILE A 184 -27.39 7.96 62.38
CA ILE A 184 -28.22 8.95 61.68
C ILE A 184 -27.61 10.35 61.77
N ALA A 185 -27.04 10.71 62.92
CA ALA A 185 -26.36 11.99 63.12
C ALA A 185 -25.03 12.10 62.35
N GLN A 186 -24.36 10.99 62.05
CA GLN A 186 -23.17 10.98 61.17
C GLN A 186 -23.53 11.15 59.69
N ILE A 187 -24.71 10.70 59.27
CA ILE A 187 -25.17 10.80 57.87
C ILE A 187 -25.79 12.18 57.59
N LYS A 188 -26.40 12.83 58.59
CA LYS A 188 -26.83 14.22 58.48
C LYS A 188 -25.63 15.16 58.66
N ALA A 189 -25.06 15.62 57.55
CA ALA A 189 -24.06 16.69 57.56
C ALA A 189 -24.58 17.88 58.39
N LYS A 190 -23.86 18.19 59.48
CA LYS A 190 -24.41 19.02 60.56
C LYS A 190 -24.48 20.52 60.27
N ASP A 191 -23.92 20.99 59.15
CA ASP A 191 -23.84 22.42 58.82
C ASP A 191 -23.99 22.67 57.31
N VAL A 192 -25.08 22.20 56.71
CA VAL A 192 -25.47 22.66 55.36
C VAL A 192 -26.67 23.58 55.49
N ASP A 193 -26.43 24.88 55.33
CA ASP A 193 -27.49 25.86 55.17
C ASP A 193 -28.16 25.64 53.80
N LEU A 194 -29.37 25.05 53.84
CA LEU A 194 -30.17 24.74 52.66
C LEU A 194 -31.23 25.82 52.39
N SER A 195 -31.20 26.96 53.11
CA SER A 195 -32.19 28.04 52.94
C SER A 195 -32.17 28.69 51.55
N SER A 196 -31.09 28.52 50.78
CA SER A 196 -30.97 28.96 49.39
C SER A 196 -31.54 27.95 48.37
N TYR A 197 -32.01 26.79 48.80
CA TYR A 197 -32.54 25.73 47.91
C TYR A 197 -34.05 25.59 48.04
N ALA A 198 -34.75 25.56 46.90
CA ALA A 198 -36.19 25.43 46.86
C ALA A 198 -36.65 24.07 47.42
N THR A 199 -37.62 24.11 48.32
CA THR A 199 -38.25 22.94 48.91
C THR A 199 -39.10 22.19 47.88
N LYS A 200 -39.37 20.91 48.16
CA LYS A 200 -40.22 20.06 47.32
C LYS A 200 -41.65 20.59 47.14
N ALA A 201 -42.11 21.42 48.07
CA ALA A 201 -43.39 22.11 47.97
C ALA A 201 -43.31 23.30 47.00
N GLU A 202 -42.25 24.11 47.09
CA GLU A 202 -42.02 25.27 46.22
C GLU A 202 -41.77 24.87 44.76
N LEU A 203 -41.03 23.78 44.53
CA LEU A 203 -40.80 23.24 43.18
C LEU A 203 -42.08 22.71 42.50
N LYS A 204 -43.11 22.38 43.28
CA LYS A 204 -44.38 21.85 42.76
C LYS A 204 -45.29 22.94 42.19
N GLU A 205 -45.08 24.21 42.54
CA GLU A 205 -45.85 25.34 42.03
C GLU A 205 -45.21 26.01 40.81
N ILE A 206 -44.01 25.59 40.40
CA ILE A 206 -43.32 26.12 39.23
C ILE A 206 -43.89 25.47 37.96
N ASP A 207 -44.77 26.21 37.26
CA ASP A 207 -45.30 25.81 35.95
C ASP A 207 -44.26 25.99 34.83
N VAL A 208 -43.48 24.93 34.58
CA VAL A 208 -42.50 24.85 33.48
C VAL A 208 -43.12 24.56 32.10
N SER A 209 -44.45 24.43 32.02
CA SER A 209 -45.13 24.04 30.77
C SER A 209 -44.93 25.02 29.62
N LYS A 210 -44.64 26.30 29.91
CA LYS A 210 -44.30 27.34 28.92
C LYS A 210 -42.85 27.31 28.43
N GLN A 211 -41.95 26.59 29.10
CA GLN A 211 -40.55 26.45 28.68
C GLN A 211 -40.32 25.24 27.76
N LEU A 212 -41.29 24.33 27.70
CA LEU A 212 -41.22 23.11 26.88
C LEU A 212 -41.92 23.26 25.51
N THR A 213 -42.44 24.43 25.15
CA THR A 213 -43.13 24.66 23.87
C THR A 213 -42.22 24.59 22.65
N ASP A 214 -40.90 24.70 22.82
CA ASP A 214 -39.93 24.57 21.73
C ASP A 214 -39.31 23.15 21.63
N TYR A 215 -39.65 22.25 22.57
CA TYR A 215 -39.17 20.87 22.56
C TYR A 215 -40.21 19.93 21.95
N LEU A 216 -39.76 19.14 20.97
CA LEU A 216 -40.59 18.18 20.26
C LEU A 216 -41.29 17.21 21.24
N GLN A 217 -42.61 17.25 21.28
CA GLN A 217 -43.42 16.39 22.14
C GLN A 217 -43.28 14.92 21.69
N LYS A 218 -43.24 13.99 22.65
CA LYS A 218 -43.02 12.55 22.38
C LYS A 218 -44.06 11.96 21.40
N THR A 219 -45.27 12.50 21.40
CA THR A 219 -46.36 12.13 20.48
C THR A 219 -46.17 12.64 19.04
N GLU A 220 -45.43 13.74 18.84
CA GLU A 220 -45.01 14.21 17.52
C GLU A 220 -43.76 13.48 17.03
N ALA A 221 -42.79 13.23 17.92
CA ALA A 221 -41.61 12.43 17.60
C ALA A 221 -41.99 11.02 17.12
N ASP A 222 -42.98 10.38 17.74
CA ASP A 222 -43.50 9.06 17.35
C ASP A 222 -44.23 9.05 16.00
N LYS A 223 -44.65 10.21 15.46
CA LYS A 223 -45.27 10.33 14.12
C LYS A 223 -44.25 10.65 13.03
N THR A 224 -43.10 11.24 13.38
CA THR A 224 -42.08 11.68 12.43
C THR A 224 -40.88 10.72 12.34
N TYR A 225 -40.59 9.97 13.41
CA TYR A 225 -39.42 9.09 13.50
C TYR A 225 -39.82 7.63 13.78
N LEU A 226 -39.16 6.67 13.12
CA LEU A 226 -39.42 5.23 13.31
C LEU A 226 -39.04 4.75 14.72
N LYS A 227 -39.86 3.87 15.31
CA LYS A 227 -39.53 3.23 16.60
C LYS A 227 -38.54 2.10 16.39
N LYS A 228 -37.60 1.94 17.33
CA LYS A 228 -36.58 0.88 17.30
C LYS A 228 -37.16 -0.55 17.29
N SER A 229 -38.41 -0.73 17.70
CA SER A 229 -39.17 -1.99 17.63
C SER A 229 -39.71 -2.28 16.24
N ASP A 230 -39.81 -1.27 15.37
CA ASP A 230 -40.28 -1.41 13.99
C ASP A 230 -39.07 -1.85 13.15
N LYS A 231 -38.83 -3.16 13.14
CA LYS A 231 -37.77 -3.76 12.33
C LYS A 231 -38.07 -3.55 10.83
N VAL A 232 -37.58 -2.45 10.28
CA VAL A 232 -37.33 -2.33 8.84
C VAL A 232 -35.85 -2.62 8.65
N GLU A 233 -35.54 -3.67 7.89
CA GLU A 233 -34.16 -4.04 7.56
C GLU A 233 -33.46 -2.86 6.88
N LEU A 234 -32.34 -2.41 7.46
CA LEU A 234 -31.46 -1.42 6.85
C LEU A 234 -30.68 -2.09 5.70
N PRO A 235 -30.68 -1.55 4.47
CA PRO A 235 -29.79 -1.98 3.39
C PRO A 235 -28.31 -1.79 3.79
N ARG A 236 -27.46 -2.72 3.37
CA ARG A 236 -26.08 -2.99 3.83
C ARG A 236 -25.01 -1.93 3.49
N ASP A 237 -25.35 -0.67 3.30
CA ASP A 237 -24.41 0.37 2.83
C ASP A 237 -24.20 1.47 3.87
N LEU A 238 -23.39 1.17 4.89
CA LEU A 238 -22.91 2.13 5.90
C LEU A 238 -21.45 2.51 5.62
N VAL A 239 -21.22 3.25 4.52
CA VAL A 239 -20.25 4.37 4.46
C VAL A 239 -20.77 5.33 3.39
N LYS A 240 -21.12 6.57 3.75
CA LYS A 240 -21.49 7.60 2.78
C LYS A 240 -20.23 8.34 2.34
N THR A 241 -20.16 8.68 1.07
CA THR A 241 -19.08 9.42 0.39
C THR A 241 -18.75 10.79 1.01
N GLY A 242 -19.55 11.28 1.96
CA GLY A 242 -19.30 12.53 2.69
C GLY A 242 -18.25 12.40 3.79
N ASP A 243 -17.95 11.19 4.28
CA ASP A 243 -17.07 10.98 5.43
C ASP A 243 -15.56 10.96 5.07
N ILE A 244 -15.21 11.15 3.79
CA ILE A 244 -13.82 11.19 3.27
C ILE A 244 -13.34 12.63 3.00
N ALA A 245 -14.19 13.65 3.20
CA ALA A 245 -13.88 15.04 2.86
C ALA A 245 -12.72 15.67 3.67
N ASP A 246 -12.19 14.99 4.70
CA ASP A 246 -11.13 15.49 5.57
C ASP A 246 -9.70 15.01 5.25
N VAL A 247 -9.47 14.21 4.20
CA VAL A 247 -8.14 13.56 3.99
C VAL A 247 -7.33 14.12 2.81
N VAL A 248 -7.81 15.10 2.04
CA VAL A 248 -7.00 15.72 0.97
C VAL A 248 -7.03 17.24 1.08
N ARG A 249 -5.89 17.86 1.38
CA ARG A 249 -5.76 19.32 1.43
C ARG A 249 -5.83 19.88 0.01
N LYS A 250 -6.63 20.94 -0.15
CA LYS A 250 -6.94 21.62 -1.41
C LYS A 250 -5.71 22.12 -2.20
N SER A 251 -4.54 22.20 -1.57
CA SER A 251 -3.26 22.54 -2.21
C SER A 251 -2.75 21.45 -3.15
N ASP A 252 -3.07 20.19 -2.89
CA ASP A 252 -2.45 19.03 -3.56
C ASP A 252 -3.18 18.65 -4.87
N LEU A 253 -4.28 19.34 -5.18
CA LEU A 253 -5.08 19.19 -6.40
C LEU A 253 -4.67 20.13 -7.53
N THR A 254 -3.62 20.94 -7.36
CA THR A 254 -3.19 21.95 -8.33
C THR A 254 -2.43 21.39 -9.54
N ALA A 255 -2.19 20.07 -9.60
CA ALA A 255 -1.48 19.42 -10.70
C ALA A 255 -2.39 18.75 -11.76
N TYR A 256 -3.71 18.82 -11.63
CA TYR A 256 -4.64 18.26 -12.62
C TYR A 256 -5.16 19.34 -13.57
N ALA A 257 -5.13 19.01 -14.88
CA ALA A 257 -5.50 19.91 -15.98
C ALA A 257 -6.84 20.62 -15.71
N THR A 258 -6.84 21.93 -15.93
CA THR A 258 -7.98 22.80 -15.68
C THR A 258 -9.14 22.49 -16.63
N LYS A 259 -10.36 22.84 -16.22
CA LYS A 259 -11.60 22.62 -17.00
C LYS A 259 -11.57 23.25 -18.40
N ASP A 260 -10.73 24.27 -18.61
CA ASP A 260 -10.53 24.92 -19.90
C ASP A 260 -9.47 24.22 -20.78
N GLU A 261 -8.56 23.43 -20.21
CA GLU A 261 -7.65 22.54 -20.95
C GLU A 261 -8.39 21.30 -21.46
N LEU A 262 -9.37 20.79 -20.71
CA LEU A 262 -10.24 19.67 -21.12
C LEU A 262 -11.15 19.99 -22.32
N LYS A 263 -11.53 21.25 -22.52
CA LYS A 263 -12.31 21.67 -23.71
C LYS A 263 -11.51 21.61 -25.02
N LYS A 264 -10.17 21.55 -24.96
CA LYS A 264 -9.30 21.50 -26.14
C LYS A 264 -8.93 20.08 -26.55
N ILE A 265 -9.30 19.07 -25.77
CA ILE A 265 -9.09 17.66 -26.11
C ILE A 265 -10.35 17.17 -26.83
N SER A 266 -10.31 17.12 -28.16
CA SER A 266 -11.22 16.25 -28.93
C SER A 266 -10.91 14.80 -28.57
N VAL A 267 -11.56 14.30 -27.52
CA VAL A 267 -11.48 12.88 -27.16
C VAL A 267 -12.40 12.13 -28.12
N GLY A 268 -11.80 11.46 -29.11
CA GLY A 268 -12.49 10.64 -30.09
C GLY A 268 -13.26 9.50 -29.42
N GLN A 269 -14.51 9.76 -29.06
CA GLN A 269 -15.46 8.76 -28.62
C GLN A 269 -16.09 8.16 -29.88
N ALA A 270 -15.85 6.88 -30.15
CA ALA A 270 -16.40 6.19 -31.33
C ALA A 270 -17.93 6.20 -31.26
N ILE A 271 -18.59 6.83 -32.25
CA ILE A 271 -20.06 6.88 -32.33
C ILE A 271 -20.53 5.70 -33.19
N PRO A 272 -21.30 4.74 -32.63
CA PRO A 272 -21.84 3.62 -33.41
C PRO A 272 -22.76 4.10 -34.53
N VAL A 273 -22.58 3.55 -35.74
CA VAL A 273 -23.38 3.90 -36.92
C VAL A 273 -24.38 2.79 -37.21
N PHE A 274 -25.66 3.15 -37.27
CA PHE A 274 -26.76 2.27 -37.66
C PHE A 274 -27.26 2.66 -39.05
N THR A 275 -27.44 1.67 -39.92
CA THR A 275 -27.95 1.90 -41.27
C THR A 275 -29.47 1.91 -41.27
N THR A 276 -30.03 2.81 -42.08
CA THR A 276 -31.48 2.93 -42.27
C THR A 276 -31.83 2.91 -43.76
N SER A 277 -33.10 2.63 -44.06
CA SER A 277 -33.64 2.73 -45.42
C SER A 277 -34.16 4.13 -45.77
N TYR A 278 -34.09 5.08 -44.84
CA TYR A 278 -34.66 6.42 -45.03
C TYR A 278 -33.87 7.23 -46.06
N LYS A 279 -34.63 7.94 -46.92
CA LYS A 279 -34.12 8.82 -47.96
C LYS A 279 -34.88 10.14 -47.90
N TYR A 280 -34.16 11.24 -47.69
CA TYR A 280 -34.76 12.56 -47.52
C TYR A 280 -34.02 13.60 -48.37
N ASP A 281 -34.73 14.60 -48.82
CA ASP A 281 -34.10 15.80 -49.36
C ASP A 281 -33.54 16.69 -48.23
N LYS A 282 -32.79 17.72 -48.63
CA LYS A 282 -32.15 18.65 -47.70
C LYS A 282 -33.12 19.38 -46.77
N SER A 283 -34.37 19.62 -47.20
CA SER A 283 -35.36 20.33 -46.40
C SER A 283 -35.90 19.45 -45.26
N TYR A 284 -36.21 18.18 -45.56
CA TYR A 284 -36.65 17.22 -44.54
C TYR A 284 -35.53 16.87 -43.56
N LEU A 285 -34.29 16.69 -44.06
CA LEU A 285 -33.14 16.44 -43.18
C LEU A 285 -32.95 17.55 -42.16
N LYS A 286 -33.13 18.81 -42.57
CA LYS A 286 -33.05 19.98 -41.66
C LYS A 286 -34.10 19.93 -40.56
N SER A 287 -35.31 19.44 -40.86
CA SER A 287 -36.37 19.28 -39.86
C SER A 287 -36.04 18.17 -38.86
N TYR A 288 -35.59 17.01 -39.35
CA TYR A 288 -35.22 15.88 -38.51
C TYR A 288 -33.92 16.09 -37.72
N SER A 289 -33.04 16.98 -38.19
CA SER A 289 -31.82 17.39 -37.50
C SER A 289 -31.99 18.61 -36.60
N SER A 290 -33.22 19.10 -36.40
CA SER A 290 -33.45 20.22 -35.50
C SER A 290 -33.23 19.80 -34.05
N ASP A 291 -32.63 20.70 -33.27
CA ASP A 291 -32.36 20.47 -31.86
C ASP A 291 -33.63 20.01 -31.15
N SER A 292 -33.51 18.93 -30.38
CA SER A 292 -34.60 18.32 -29.62
C SER A 292 -35.69 17.62 -30.45
N TYR A 293 -35.55 17.49 -31.78
CA TYR A 293 -36.47 16.68 -32.58
C TYR A 293 -36.49 15.23 -32.07
N ARG A 294 -37.66 14.71 -31.73
CA ARG A 294 -37.83 13.34 -31.24
C ARG A 294 -38.46 12.46 -32.31
N GLY A 295 -37.81 11.34 -32.62
CA GLY A 295 -38.28 10.41 -33.65
C GLY A 295 -37.94 8.96 -33.34
N THR A 296 -38.69 8.04 -33.94
CA THR A 296 -38.43 6.59 -33.89
C THR A 296 -37.99 6.12 -35.26
N TRP A 297 -36.85 5.42 -35.31
CA TRP A 297 -36.15 5.05 -36.52
C TRP A 297 -36.02 3.54 -36.62
N SER A 298 -36.42 2.96 -37.75
CA SER A 298 -36.11 1.57 -38.07
C SER A 298 -34.65 1.44 -38.50
N VAL A 299 -33.92 0.51 -37.90
CA VAL A 299 -32.50 0.27 -38.14
C VAL A 299 -32.26 -1.19 -38.55
N ASN A 300 -31.20 -1.43 -39.31
CA ASN A 300 -30.89 -2.76 -39.83
C ASN A 300 -30.06 -3.61 -38.85
N GLU A 301 -29.27 -2.98 -38.00
CA GLU A 301 -28.44 -3.63 -36.98
C GLU A 301 -29.20 -3.84 -35.66
N ASP A 302 -28.70 -4.75 -34.82
CA ASP A 302 -29.31 -5.04 -33.51
C ASP A 302 -29.08 -3.88 -32.51
N ALA A 303 -30.15 -3.17 -32.17
CA ALA A 303 -30.13 -2.04 -31.24
C ALA A 303 -30.57 -2.38 -29.80
N SER A 304 -30.81 -3.66 -29.48
CA SER A 304 -31.37 -4.09 -28.18
C SER A 304 -30.48 -3.80 -26.97
N LYS A 305 -29.19 -3.56 -27.19
CA LYS A 305 -28.20 -3.28 -26.14
C LYS A 305 -28.03 -1.79 -25.83
N LEU A 306 -28.66 -0.90 -26.60
CA LEU A 306 -28.56 0.53 -26.36
C LEU A 306 -29.34 0.93 -25.11
N LEU A 307 -28.77 1.83 -24.33
CA LEU A 307 -29.37 2.41 -23.13
C LEU A 307 -29.82 3.85 -23.39
N ALA A 308 -30.78 4.32 -22.60
CA ALA A 308 -31.19 5.72 -22.65
C ALA A 308 -29.99 6.64 -22.33
N GLY A 309 -29.73 7.60 -23.21
CA GLY A 309 -28.59 8.52 -23.12
C GLY A 309 -27.43 8.20 -24.06
N ASP A 310 -27.36 6.99 -24.63
CA ASP A 310 -26.32 6.62 -25.59
C ASP A 310 -26.34 7.52 -26.82
N ILE A 311 -25.15 7.78 -27.40
CA ILE A 311 -25.01 8.58 -28.62
C ILE A 311 -24.71 7.65 -29.79
N VAL A 312 -25.54 7.74 -30.83
CA VAL A 312 -25.41 6.93 -32.05
C VAL A 312 -25.62 7.80 -33.28
N ALA A 313 -25.15 7.31 -34.43
CA ALA A 313 -25.35 7.92 -35.73
C ALA A 313 -26.30 7.07 -36.57
N LEU A 314 -27.30 7.70 -37.18
CA LEU A 314 -28.20 7.06 -38.14
C LEU A 314 -27.78 7.45 -39.55
N GLU A 315 -27.40 6.46 -40.36
CA GLU A 315 -27.10 6.69 -41.78
C GLU A 315 -28.39 6.91 -42.56
N ILE A 316 -28.51 8.08 -43.19
CA ILE A 316 -29.66 8.49 -43.98
C ILE A 316 -29.17 8.93 -45.36
N THR A 317 -29.92 8.59 -46.41
CA THR A 317 -29.55 9.00 -47.77
C THR A 317 -30.11 10.40 -48.09
N ASN A 318 -29.23 11.37 -48.36
CA ASN A 318 -29.61 12.70 -48.83
C ASN A 318 -29.80 12.68 -50.35
N THR A 319 -31.05 12.78 -50.79
CA THR A 319 -31.39 12.73 -52.22
C THR A 319 -31.00 13.99 -52.97
N SER A 320 -30.93 15.14 -52.30
CA SER A 320 -30.51 16.42 -52.90
C SER A 320 -29.02 16.44 -53.22
N GLU A 321 -28.19 15.83 -52.36
CA GLU A 321 -26.72 15.80 -52.52
C GLU A 321 -26.25 14.45 -53.11
N ARG A 322 -27.16 13.50 -53.36
CA ARG A 322 -26.89 12.12 -53.81
C ARG A 322 -25.82 11.43 -52.96
N ALA A 323 -25.81 11.73 -51.67
CA ALA A 323 -24.78 11.31 -50.72
C ALA A 323 -25.40 10.74 -49.44
N LYS A 324 -24.58 10.11 -48.60
CA LYS A 324 -24.97 9.68 -47.26
C LYS A 324 -24.73 10.81 -46.28
N ASN A 325 -25.66 10.98 -45.36
CA ASN A 325 -25.56 11.87 -44.21
C ASN A 325 -25.81 11.06 -42.94
N TYR A 326 -25.32 11.56 -41.81
CA TYR A 326 -25.39 10.88 -40.52
C TYR A 326 -26.09 11.78 -39.53
N LEU A 327 -27.26 11.34 -39.05
CA LEU A 327 -27.99 12.04 -37.99
C LEU A 327 -27.48 11.54 -36.64
N ILE A 328 -26.81 12.42 -35.90
CA ILE A 328 -26.32 12.10 -34.56
C ILE A 328 -27.44 12.34 -33.55
N VAL A 329 -27.74 11.32 -32.74
CA VAL A 329 -28.90 11.31 -31.85
C VAL A 329 -28.56 10.78 -30.46
N SER A 330 -29.32 11.22 -29.46
CA SER A 330 -29.36 10.59 -28.12
C SER A 330 -30.48 9.56 -28.05
N VAL A 331 -30.17 8.34 -27.64
CA VAL A 331 -31.16 7.27 -27.46
C VAL A 331 -32.08 7.61 -26.29
N VAL A 332 -33.38 7.48 -26.51
CA VAL A 332 -34.41 7.55 -25.45
C VAL A 332 -34.85 6.13 -25.06
N SER A 333 -35.03 5.27 -26.06
CA SER A 333 -35.28 3.84 -25.89
C SER A 333 -34.95 3.10 -27.18
N SER A 334 -34.67 1.80 -27.08
CA SER A 334 -34.43 0.95 -28.25
C SER A 334 -35.15 -0.39 -28.14
N SER A 335 -35.29 -1.03 -29.29
CA SER A 335 -35.61 -2.44 -29.44
C SER A 335 -34.55 -3.10 -30.30
N ARG A 336 -34.75 -4.38 -30.68
CA ARG A 336 -33.83 -5.07 -31.59
C ARG A 336 -33.67 -4.36 -32.94
N SER A 337 -34.69 -3.71 -33.48
CA SER A 337 -34.67 -3.13 -34.83
C SER A 337 -35.22 -1.70 -34.91
N SER A 338 -35.35 -1.03 -33.76
CA SER A 338 -35.80 0.36 -33.73
C SER A 338 -35.11 1.17 -32.62
N ILE A 339 -34.91 2.46 -32.89
CA ILE A 339 -34.33 3.43 -31.96
C ILE A 339 -35.26 4.63 -31.85
N THR A 340 -35.79 4.91 -30.66
CA THR A 340 -36.43 6.19 -30.35
C THR A 340 -35.37 7.12 -29.80
N SER A 341 -35.24 8.32 -30.36
CA SER A 341 -34.11 9.19 -30.08
C SER A 341 -34.47 10.67 -30.15
N ILE A 342 -33.58 11.51 -29.63
CA ILE A 342 -33.60 12.97 -29.73
C ILE A 342 -32.42 13.42 -30.58
N SER A 343 -32.71 14.24 -31.59
CA SER A 343 -31.71 14.75 -32.53
C SER A 343 -30.76 15.73 -31.88
N ARG A 344 -29.48 15.63 -32.26
CA ARG A 344 -28.41 16.53 -31.81
C ARG A 344 -27.81 17.32 -32.95
N GLU A 345 -27.40 16.64 -34.01
CA GLU A 345 -26.74 17.29 -35.15
C GLU A 345 -26.81 16.42 -36.42
N LEU A 346 -26.53 17.06 -37.56
CA LEU A 346 -26.40 16.39 -38.85
C LEU A 346 -24.96 16.48 -39.34
N SER A 347 -24.31 15.34 -39.50
CA SER A 347 -22.99 15.24 -40.12
C SER A 347 -23.08 14.84 -41.59
N LYS A 348 -22.13 15.33 -42.39
CA LYS A 348 -21.90 14.88 -43.77
C LYS A 348 -20.93 13.70 -43.82
N ASP A 349 -20.01 13.65 -42.87
CA ASP A 349 -18.97 12.64 -42.81
C ASP A 349 -19.36 11.53 -41.83
N LYS A 350 -18.98 10.30 -42.18
CA LYS A 350 -19.19 9.15 -41.31
C LYS A 350 -18.36 9.36 -40.04
N PRO A 351 -18.94 9.20 -38.83
CA PRO A 351 -18.13 9.14 -37.63
C PRO A 351 -17.09 8.01 -37.74
N GLU A 352 -15.81 8.33 -37.61
CA GLU A 352 -14.72 7.35 -37.75
C GLU A 352 -14.61 6.47 -36.48
N GLY A 353 -14.46 5.14 -36.66
CA GLY A 353 -14.24 4.18 -35.57
C GLY A 353 -15.12 2.92 -35.65
N THR A 354 -14.91 2.06 -36.66
CA THR A 354 -15.56 0.74 -36.69
C THR A 354 -14.80 -0.27 -35.84
N THR A 355 -15.33 -0.61 -34.67
CA THR A 355 -15.46 -1.99 -34.11
C THR A 355 -16.08 -1.92 -32.72
N PHE A 356 -17.01 -2.82 -32.41
CA PHE A 356 -17.53 -3.01 -31.06
C PHE A 356 -16.36 -3.23 -30.08
N LEU A 357 -16.12 -2.30 -29.16
CA LEU A 357 -15.30 -2.58 -27.99
C LEU A 357 -16.07 -3.59 -27.14
N THR A 358 -15.50 -4.78 -26.94
CA THR A 358 -16.04 -5.70 -25.95
C THR A 358 -15.93 -5.04 -24.56
N GLN A 359 -16.76 -5.43 -23.58
CA GLN A 359 -16.66 -4.92 -22.20
C GLN A 359 -15.20 -4.96 -21.70
N LYS A 360 -14.48 -6.03 -22.06
CA LYS A 360 -13.06 -6.25 -21.75
C LYS A 360 -12.11 -5.21 -22.36
N ASP A 361 -12.43 -4.69 -23.56
CA ASP A 361 -11.62 -3.67 -24.22
C ASP A 361 -12.01 -2.25 -23.77
N ALA A 362 -13.28 -2.04 -23.42
CA ALA A 362 -13.76 -0.79 -22.83
C ALA A 362 -13.17 -0.56 -21.43
N ASP A 363 -13.10 -1.60 -20.61
CA ASP A 363 -12.49 -1.57 -19.27
C ASP A 363 -10.96 -1.30 -19.31
N LYS A 364 -10.33 -1.48 -20.47
CA LYS A 364 -8.90 -1.23 -20.70
C LYS A 364 -8.59 0.20 -21.16
N ILE A 365 -9.57 0.88 -21.76
CA ILE A 365 -9.41 2.20 -22.39
C ILE A 365 -10.03 3.32 -21.55
N TYR A 366 -11.12 3.03 -20.82
CA TYR A 366 -11.85 4.01 -20.03
C TYR A 366 -11.80 3.67 -18.54
N ALA A 367 -11.37 4.62 -17.72
CA ALA A 367 -11.39 4.48 -16.27
C ALA A 367 -12.85 4.50 -15.76
N THR A 368 -13.26 3.44 -15.05
CA THR A 368 -14.56 3.38 -14.38
C THR A 368 -14.64 4.43 -13.27
N LYS A 369 -15.84 4.96 -13.00
CA LYS A 369 -16.07 5.94 -11.91
C LYS A 369 -15.72 5.40 -10.51
N GLN A 370 -15.58 4.09 -10.40
CA GLN A 370 -14.90 3.39 -9.32
C GLN A 370 -13.87 2.46 -9.94
N HIS A 371 -12.66 2.96 -10.13
CA HIS A 371 -11.49 2.12 -10.35
C HIS A 371 -10.76 1.98 -9.00
N LYS A 372 -10.32 0.77 -8.69
CA LYS A 372 -9.32 0.55 -7.66
C LYS A 372 -7.98 0.68 -8.35
N HIS A 373 -7.11 1.49 -7.79
CA HIS A 373 -5.72 1.51 -8.20
C HIS A 373 -4.99 0.35 -7.50
N GLU A 374 -4.26 -0.44 -8.27
CA GLU A 374 -3.27 -1.33 -7.68
C GLU A 374 -2.12 -0.46 -7.15
N ILE A 375 -1.40 -0.93 -6.12
CA ILE A 375 -0.29 -0.16 -5.50
C ILE A 375 0.80 0.23 -6.51
N ASP A 376 0.87 -0.51 -7.62
CA ASP A 376 1.80 -0.34 -8.72
C ASP A 376 1.41 0.80 -9.68
N ASP A 377 0.19 1.34 -9.58
CA ASP A 377 -0.29 2.43 -10.45
C ASP A 377 0.38 3.78 -10.15
N ILE A 378 1.03 3.90 -8.99
CA ILE A 378 1.79 5.08 -8.60
C ILE A 378 3.25 4.68 -8.48
N ASN A 379 4.07 5.16 -9.41
CA ASN A 379 5.48 4.81 -9.51
C ASN A 379 6.22 5.19 -8.21
N GLY A 380 6.83 4.19 -7.55
CA GLY A 380 7.50 4.36 -6.26
C GLY A 380 6.58 4.32 -5.03
N LEU A 381 5.26 4.20 -5.18
CA LEU A 381 4.34 4.09 -4.04
C LEU A 381 4.51 2.75 -3.32
N ARG A 382 4.73 1.66 -4.08
CA ARG A 382 5.07 0.35 -3.50
C ARG A 382 6.37 0.43 -2.71
N ASP A 383 7.38 1.11 -3.22
CA ASP A 383 8.68 1.25 -2.56
C ASP A 383 8.61 2.19 -1.35
N ALA A 384 7.77 3.24 -1.40
CA ALA A 384 7.53 4.16 -0.30
C ALA A 384 6.68 3.53 0.82
N LEU A 385 5.67 2.73 0.47
CA LEU A 385 4.90 1.93 1.42
C LEU A 385 5.73 0.80 2.00
N SER A 386 6.59 0.16 1.20
CA SER A 386 7.55 -0.85 1.68
C SER A 386 8.61 -0.23 2.57
N HIS A 387 9.14 0.96 2.21
CA HIS A 387 10.04 1.71 3.09
C HIS A 387 9.33 2.08 4.38
N LYS A 388 8.10 2.61 4.35
CA LYS A 388 7.35 3.00 5.55
C LYS A 388 6.90 1.81 6.40
N ALA A 389 6.64 0.66 5.80
CA ALA A 389 6.38 -0.60 6.50
C ALA A 389 7.66 -1.20 7.12
N ASN A 390 8.82 -0.92 6.52
CA ASN A 390 10.14 -1.35 6.99
C ASN A 390 10.82 -0.31 7.90
N ASP A 391 10.29 0.91 8.00
CA ASP A 391 10.75 2.00 8.88
C ASP A 391 10.10 1.91 10.26
N HIS A 392 9.88 0.67 10.72
CA HIS A 392 9.57 0.39 12.10
C HIS A 392 10.87 0.01 12.80
N ASP A 393 11.21 0.75 13.85
CA ASP A 393 12.15 0.37 14.92
C ASP A 393 11.75 -0.93 15.66
N TYR A 394 10.93 -1.79 15.04
CA TYR A 394 10.37 -3.00 15.58
C TYR A 394 10.61 -4.16 14.61
N LEU A 395 11.29 -5.18 15.11
CA LEU A 395 11.54 -6.44 14.41
C LEU A 395 10.22 -7.06 13.93
N GLU A 396 10.17 -7.54 12.68
CA GLU A 396 9.03 -8.34 12.18
C GLU A 396 8.71 -9.48 13.14
N GLN A 397 7.42 -9.78 13.36
CA GLN A 397 6.98 -10.73 14.38
C GLN A 397 7.61 -12.13 14.20
N SER A 398 7.84 -12.59 12.97
CA SER A 398 8.57 -13.84 12.68
C SER A 398 10.03 -13.81 13.13
N THR A 399 10.66 -12.64 13.02
CA THR A 399 12.04 -12.39 13.44
C THR A 399 12.10 -12.20 14.96
N ALA A 400 11.11 -11.53 15.56
CA ALA A 400 10.93 -11.43 17.01
C ALA A 400 10.67 -12.81 17.63
N ASP A 401 9.86 -13.66 17.01
CA ASP A 401 9.56 -15.04 17.43
C ASP A 401 10.76 -15.98 17.25
N SER A 402 11.69 -15.65 16.33
CA SER A 402 12.96 -16.38 16.16
C SER A 402 14.08 -15.89 17.08
N LEU A 403 14.03 -14.62 17.52
CA LEU A 403 15.00 -13.99 18.43
C LEU A 403 14.60 -14.11 19.90
N TYR A 404 13.31 -14.13 20.22
CA TYR A 404 12.80 -14.46 21.54
C TYR A 404 12.68 -15.98 21.67
N LEU A 405 13.61 -16.55 22.42
CA LEU A 405 13.55 -17.92 22.90
C LEU A 405 12.13 -18.22 23.42
N ALA A 406 11.48 -19.24 22.85
CA ALA A 406 10.09 -19.53 23.20
C ALA A 406 9.99 -19.76 24.71
N LYS A 407 8.89 -19.34 25.35
CA LYS A 407 8.71 -19.47 26.82
C LYS A 407 9.06 -20.87 27.36
N HIS A 408 8.78 -21.92 26.57
CA HIS A 408 9.12 -23.31 26.92
C HIS A 408 10.64 -23.60 26.90
N GLU A 409 11.42 -22.93 26.04
CA GLU A 409 12.88 -23.02 26.01
C GLU A 409 13.48 -22.31 27.23
N ILE A 410 12.94 -21.15 27.61
CA ILE A 410 13.32 -20.43 28.84
C ILE A 410 12.98 -21.28 30.08
N GLU A 411 11.82 -21.94 30.11
CA GLU A 411 11.44 -22.90 31.16
C GLU A 411 12.39 -24.14 31.17
N GLY A 412 12.85 -24.58 30.00
CA GLY A 412 13.89 -25.60 29.84
C GLY A 412 15.23 -25.17 30.44
N TYR A 413 15.71 -23.97 30.14
CA TYR A 413 16.95 -23.42 30.71
C TYR A 413 16.83 -23.23 32.23
N LEU A 414 15.72 -22.68 32.73
CA LEU A 414 15.46 -22.57 34.18
C LEU A 414 15.41 -23.95 34.86
N SER A 415 14.78 -24.95 34.26
CA SER A 415 14.74 -26.31 34.81
C SER A 415 16.13 -26.99 34.84
N SER A 416 16.99 -26.72 33.86
CA SER A 416 18.38 -27.19 33.84
C SER A 416 19.25 -26.51 34.91
N TYR A 417 19.05 -25.21 35.16
CA TYR A 417 19.71 -24.50 36.25
C TYR A 417 19.25 -25.03 37.62
N VAL A 418 17.96 -25.26 37.81
CA VAL A 418 17.41 -25.88 39.04
C VAL A 418 17.97 -27.30 39.24
N ARG A 419 18.03 -28.11 38.18
CA ARG A 419 18.69 -29.43 38.22
C ARG A 419 20.18 -29.33 38.58
N SER A 420 20.91 -28.34 38.07
CA SER A 420 22.32 -28.18 38.41
C SER A 420 22.55 -27.81 39.88
N ALA A 421 21.64 -27.03 40.47
CA ALA A 421 21.66 -26.67 41.89
C ALA A 421 21.31 -27.88 42.77
N ASP A 422 20.30 -28.66 42.40
CA ASP A 422 19.95 -29.90 43.09
C ASP A 422 21.06 -30.95 42.99
N ILE A 423 21.66 -31.12 41.81
CA ILE A 423 22.79 -32.05 41.60
C ILE A 423 24.01 -31.59 42.40
N ARG A 424 24.32 -30.29 42.47
CA ARG A 424 25.38 -29.76 43.35
C ARG A 424 25.08 -29.99 44.83
N SER A 425 23.84 -29.78 45.25
CA SER A 425 23.41 -30.05 46.63
C SER A 425 23.53 -31.55 46.96
N GLN A 426 23.17 -32.43 46.03
CA GLN A 426 23.35 -33.87 46.17
C GLN A 426 24.83 -34.25 46.22
N LEU A 427 25.66 -33.73 45.31
CA LEU A 427 27.13 -33.96 45.27
C LEU A 427 27.82 -33.50 46.56
N ASN A 428 27.49 -32.31 47.06
CA ASN A 428 28.10 -31.74 48.28
C ASN A 428 27.75 -32.52 49.55
N ASN A 429 26.69 -33.32 49.50
CA ASN A 429 26.20 -34.11 50.63
C ASN A 429 26.40 -35.63 50.42
N ILE A 430 27.13 -36.05 49.37
CA ILE A 430 27.50 -37.46 49.18
C ILE A 430 28.31 -37.92 50.38
N GLY A 431 27.92 -39.06 50.97
CA GLY A 431 28.58 -39.65 52.13
C GLY A 431 28.16 -39.09 53.49
N LYS A 432 27.31 -38.04 53.53
CA LYS A 432 26.73 -37.50 54.76
C LYS A 432 25.39 -38.16 55.07
N LEU A 433 25.06 -38.32 56.35
CA LEU A 433 23.77 -38.82 56.82
C LEU A 433 22.83 -37.64 57.10
N LYS A 434 21.62 -37.66 56.52
CA LYS A 434 20.62 -36.61 56.74
C LYS A 434 19.76 -36.93 57.96
N ASP A 435 19.78 -36.05 58.95
CA ASP A 435 18.81 -36.08 60.05
C ASP A 435 17.42 -35.73 59.51
N THR A 436 16.47 -36.65 59.65
CA THR A 436 15.10 -36.50 59.14
C THR A 436 14.26 -35.53 59.96
N LYS A 437 14.66 -35.21 61.20
CA LYS A 437 13.92 -34.31 62.09
C LYS A 437 14.35 -32.86 61.93
N THR A 438 15.64 -32.60 61.76
CA THR A 438 16.20 -31.24 61.62
C THR A 438 16.53 -30.88 60.17
N GLY A 439 16.68 -31.87 59.29
CA GLY A 439 17.10 -31.70 57.90
C GLY A 439 18.60 -31.48 57.72
N GLN A 440 19.39 -31.48 58.80
CA GLN A 440 20.84 -31.28 58.78
C GLN A 440 21.57 -32.50 58.20
N PHE A 441 22.58 -32.28 57.37
CA PHE A 441 23.51 -33.32 56.93
C PHE A 441 24.68 -33.43 57.92
N LEU A 442 24.94 -34.66 58.37
CA LEU A 442 25.96 -34.99 59.36
C LEU A 442 27.09 -35.79 58.70
N ASP A 443 28.32 -35.38 58.93
CA ASP A 443 29.50 -36.14 58.48
C ASP A 443 29.68 -37.39 59.32
N VAL A 444 30.20 -38.49 58.74
CA VAL A 444 30.49 -39.72 59.47
C VAL A 444 31.98 -39.85 59.69
N MET A 445 32.40 -39.96 60.95
CA MET A 445 33.79 -40.13 61.34
C MET A 445 33.97 -41.44 62.10
N ILE A 446 35.03 -42.19 61.77
CA ILE A 446 35.38 -43.42 62.48
C ILE A 446 36.74 -43.20 63.13
N VAL A 447 36.77 -43.19 64.47
CA VAL A 447 37.97 -42.95 65.29
C VAL A 447 38.34 -44.20 66.07
N ASP A 448 39.58 -44.28 66.55
CA ASP A 448 40.00 -45.35 67.45
C ASP A 448 39.41 -45.12 68.86
N ASN A 449 39.27 -46.21 69.62
CA ASN A 449 38.68 -46.18 70.96
C ASN A 449 39.35 -45.15 71.87
N GLY A 450 38.55 -44.23 72.43
CA GLY A 450 39.00 -43.16 73.31
C GLY A 450 39.48 -41.89 72.59
N GLN A 451 39.34 -41.82 71.26
CA GLN A 451 39.79 -40.66 70.45
C GLN A 451 38.64 -39.85 69.84
N VAL A 452 37.45 -39.87 70.45
CA VAL A 452 36.35 -38.99 70.02
C VAL A 452 36.77 -37.53 70.20
N PRO A 453 36.65 -36.68 69.15
CA PRO A 453 36.91 -35.26 69.27
C PRO A 453 36.00 -34.60 70.29
N HIS A 454 36.51 -33.60 71.02
CA HIS A 454 35.71 -32.86 71.99
C HIS A 454 34.52 -32.11 71.35
N ASP A 455 34.64 -31.70 70.08
CA ASP A 455 33.55 -31.08 69.33
C ASP A 455 33.06 -32.02 68.22
N THR A 456 31.86 -32.55 68.41
CA THR A 456 31.18 -33.43 67.45
C THR A 456 29.99 -32.73 66.76
N SER A 457 29.97 -31.39 66.75
CA SER A 457 28.90 -30.62 66.13
C SER A 457 28.82 -30.92 64.64
N GLY A 458 27.65 -31.38 64.18
CA GLY A 458 27.41 -31.69 62.78
C GLY A 458 28.03 -33.02 62.28
N MET A 459 28.42 -33.93 63.18
CA MET A 459 28.97 -35.24 62.81
C MET A 459 28.44 -36.39 63.68
N ILE A 460 28.49 -37.60 63.12
CA ILE A 460 28.26 -38.87 63.81
C ILE A 460 29.62 -39.56 63.91
N VAL A 461 30.07 -39.85 65.13
CA VAL A 461 31.36 -40.50 65.39
C VAL A 461 31.12 -41.95 65.83
N PHE A 462 31.78 -42.90 65.16
CA PHE A 462 31.86 -44.30 65.57
C PHE A 462 33.26 -44.59 66.10
N GLU A 463 33.35 -45.17 67.28
CA GLU A 463 34.61 -45.70 67.80
C GLU A 463 34.81 -47.13 67.29
N ARG A 464 36.03 -47.44 66.86
CA ARG A 464 36.44 -48.82 66.60
C ARG A 464 36.51 -49.56 67.94
N ALA A 465 35.99 -50.79 67.95
CA ALA A 465 35.98 -51.66 69.13
C ALA A 465 37.40 -51.95 69.65
#